data_AF-A0A828ZNT3-F1
#
_entry.id   AF-A0A828ZNT3-F1
#
_cell.length_a   1.000
_cell.length_b   1.000
_cell.length_c   1.000
_cell.angle_alpha   90.00
_cell.angle_beta   90.00
_cell.angle_gamma   90.00
#
_symmetry.space_group_name_H-M   'P 1'
#
loop_
_entity.id
_entity.type
_entity.pdbx_description
1 polymer ?
#
loop_
_entity_poly.entity_id
_entity_poly.type
_entity_poly.pdbx_seq_one_letter_code
_entity_poly.pdbx_strand_id
1 'polypeptide(L)'
;MASKRVAGTIMLHLEDGSKKFLVHSIDDKLEFALAELSEGKTGLANILNFLKEIVHIDVSKISLMELTNTHINQENVPLFVFETEQKNQREELGEGYIWEEPGQMRSVLGTYEVEGVPFF
;
A
#
# COMPACT_ATOMS: atom_id res chain seq x y z
N MET A 1 -2.38 9.88 -20.46
CA MET A 1 -1.42 10.63 -19.63
C MET A 1 -1.05 9.73 -18.46
N ALA A 2 0.22 9.55 -18.14
CA ALA A 2 0.61 8.73 -16.99
C ALA A 2 0.06 9.37 -15.71
N SER A 3 -0.46 8.56 -14.79
CA SER A 3 -0.88 9.08 -13.49
C SER A 3 0.28 9.76 -12.80
N LYS A 4 0.00 10.88 -12.11
CA LYS A 4 1.00 11.56 -11.28
C LYS A 4 1.21 10.88 -9.94
N ARG A 5 0.49 9.79 -9.67
CA ARG A 5 0.45 9.14 -8.36
C ARG A 5 0.70 7.64 -8.50
N VAL A 6 1.09 7.05 -7.38
CA VAL A 6 1.26 5.61 -7.21
C VAL A 6 0.65 5.20 -5.88
N ALA A 7 -0.09 4.10 -5.88
CA ALA A 7 -0.67 3.49 -4.71
C ALA A 7 0.21 2.34 -4.18
N GLY A 8 0.15 2.11 -2.87
CA GLY A 8 0.83 1.01 -2.22
C GLY A 8 0.05 0.44 -1.05
N THR A 9 0.21 -0.86 -0.84
CA THR A 9 -0.15 -1.56 0.40
C THR A 9 0.89 -2.63 0.72
N ILE A 10 0.92 -3.09 1.95
CA ILE A 10 1.81 -4.15 2.42
C ILE A 10 0.97 -5.20 3.14
N MET A 11 1.11 -6.45 2.74
CA MET A 11 0.62 -7.60 3.49
C MET A 11 1.63 -7.96 4.58
N LEU A 12 1.21 -7.82 5.83
CA LEU A 12 1.98 -8.23 7.00
C LEU A 12 1.55 -9.64 7.40
N HIS A 13 2.47 -10.60 7.32
CA HIS A 13 2.29 -11.93 7.87
C HIS A 13 2.59 -11.90 9.37
N LEU A 14 1.57 -12.20 10.19
CA LEU A 14 1.70 -12.24 11.65
C LEU A 14 2.20 -13.62 12.11
N GLU A 15 2.79 -13.66 13.30
CA GLU A 15 3.34 -14.90 13.86
C GLU A 15 2.27 -15.97 14.15
N ASP A 16 1.02 -15.56 14.33
CA ASP A 16 -0.13 -16.45 14.53
C ASP A 16 -0.70 -17.03 13.22
N GLY A 17 -0.10 -16.67 12.08
CA GLY A 17 -0.52 -17.10 10.74
C GLY A 17 -1.64 -16.25 10.13
N SER A 18 -2.17 -15.26 10.85
CA SER A 18 -3.08 -14.27 10.28
C SER A 18 -2.32 -13.21 9.48
N LYS A 19 -3.07 -12.37 8.75
CA LYS A 19 -2.54 -11.34 7.87
C LYS A 19 -3.16 -9.99 8.20
N LYS A 20 -2.36 -8.93 8.15
CA LYS A 20 -2.84 -7.55 8.15
C LYS A 20 -2.37 -6.80 6.92
N PHE A 21 -3.01 -5.68 6.63
CA PHE A 21 -2.72 -4.86 5.48
C PHE A 21 -2.45 -3.43 5.89
N LEU A 22 -1.42 -2.82 5.29
CA LEU A 22 -1.14 -1.41 5.48
C LEU A 22 -2.20 -0.57 4.75
N VAL A 23 -2.85 0.31 5.48
CA VAL A 23 -3.81 1.30 4.95
C VAL A 23 -3.55 2.67 5.56
N HIS A 24 -4.05 3.70 4.90
CA HIS A 24 -4.07 5.07 5.39
C HIS A 24 -5.47 5.39 5.91
N SER A 25 -5.57 5.84 7.17
CA SER A 25 -6.80 6.27 7.81
C SER A 25 -6.88 7.80 7.79
N ILE A 26 -7.84 8.35 7.05
CA ILE A 26 -8.10 9.79 6.96
C ILE A 26 -9.61 10.01 7.11
N ASP A 27 -10.02 10.88 8.03
CA ASP A 27 -11.43 11.27 8.21
C ASP A 27 -12.40 10.07 8.28
N ASP A 28 -12.05 9.06 9.09
CA ASP A 28 -12.79 7.80 9.26
C ASP A 28 -12.92 6.93 7.98
N LYS A 29 -12.13 7.22 6.95
CA LYS A 29 -12.02 6.42 5.74
C LYS A 29 -10.67 5.71 5.67
N LEU A 30 -10.69 4.54 5.05
CA LEU A 30 -9.49 3.77 4.76
C LEU A 30 -9.18 3.87 3.28
N GLU A 31 -7.92 4.17 2.98
CA GLU A 31 -7.41 4.35 1.62
C GLU A 31 -6.06 3.64 1.48
N PHE A 32 -5.60 3.50 0.23
CA PHE A 32 -4.23 3.10 -0.04
C PHE A 32 -3.22 4.17 0.37
N ALA A 33 -1.99 3.75 0.66
CA ALA A 33 -0.88 4.69 0.72
C ALA A 33 -0.68 5.30 -0.68
N LEU A 34 -0.80 6.62 -0.81
CA LEU A 34 -0.67 7.33 -2.07
C LEU A 34 0.57 8.22 -2.04
N ALA A 35 1.45 8.04 -3.03
CA ALA A 35 2.64 8.86 -3.22
C ALA A 35 2.58 9.62 -4.55
N GLU A 36 3.01 10.87 -4.53
CA GLU A 36 3.23 11.67 -5.73
C GLU A 36 4.50 11.20 -6.46
N LEU A 37 4.43 11.14 -7.78
CA LEU A 37 5.58 10.80 -8.62
C LEU A 37 6.50 12.01 -8.77
N SER A 38 7.75 11.84 -8.36
CA SER A 38 8.81 12.82 -8.61
C SER A 38 9.35 12.65 -10.04
N GLU A 39 9.71 13.76 -10.70
CA GLU A 39 10.40 13.70 -12.00
C GLU A 39 11.70 12.87 -11.90
N GLY A 40 11.90 11.98 -12.88
CA GLY A 40 13.09 11.12 -12.95
C GLY A 40 13.08 9.88 -12.05
N LYS A 41 12.01 9.62 -11.28
CA LYS A 41 11.84 8.39 -10.47
C LYS A 41 10.72 7.50 -11.02
N THR A 42 10.92 6.19 -10.96
CA THR A 42 9.88 5.20 -11.28
C THR A 42 8.77 5.20 -10.20
N GLY A 43 7.58 4.68 -10.52
CA GLY A 43 6.51 4.52 -9.53
C GLY A 43 6.96 3.71 -8.32
N LEU A 44 7.68 2.61 -8.56
CA LEU A 44 8.27 1.78 -7.50
C LEU A 44 9.23 2.58 -6.60
N ALA A 45 10.12 3.39 -7.17
CA ALA A 45 11.06 4.17 -6.38
C ALA A 45 10.35 5.25 -5.53
N ASN A 46 9.29 5.87 -6.04
CA ASN A 46 8.50 6.83 -5.28
C ASN A 46 7.75 6.16 -4.11
N ILE A 47 7.07 5.03 -4.35
CA ILE A 47 6.33 4.35 -3.28
C ILE A 47 7.25 3.75 -2.21
N LEU A 48 8.42 3.19 -2.59
CA LEU A 48 9.41 2.73 -1.60
C LEU A 48 9.94 3.89 -0.75
N ASN A 49 10.24 5.03 -1.37
CA ASN A 49 10.69 6.20 -0.62
C ASN A 49 9.59 6.71 0.32
N PHE A 50 8.33 6.72 -0.12
CA PHE A 50 7.19 7.11 0.70
C PHE A 50 7.00 6.18 1.91
N LEU A 51 7.00 4.86 1.67
CA LEU A 51 6.87 3.86 2.73
C LEU A 51 7.98 4.00 3.78
N LYS A 52 9.21 4.31 3.34
CA LYS A 52 10.36 4.51 4.24
C LYS A 52 10.25 5.80 5.05
N GLU A 53 10.04 6.93 4.38
CA GLU A 53 10.19 8.25 5.00
C GLU A 53 8.92 8.74 5.68
N ILE A 54 7.74 8.34 5.21
CA ILE A 54 6.44 8.78 5.74
C ILE A 54 5.80 7.70 6.59
N VAL A 55 5.80 6.45 6.13
CA VAL A 55 5.10 5.35 6.82
C VAL A 55 6.01 4.59 7.80
N HIS A 56 7.32 4.86 7.77
CA HIS A 56 8.34 4.26 8.63
C HIS A 56 8.53 2.74 8.47
N ILE A 57 8.28 2.22 7.28
CA ILE A 57 8.52 0.81 6.91
C ILE A 57 10.00 0.59 6.60
N ASP A 58 10.55 -0.53 7.09
CA ASP A 58 11.87 -1.01 6.64
C ASP A 58 11.73 -1.64 5.26
N VAL A 59 11.89 -0.82 4.23
CA VAL A 59 11.79 -1.22 2.83
C VAL A 59 12.88 -2.21 2.39
N SER A 60 13.94 -2.43 3.19
CA SER A 60 14.91 -3.50 2.93
C SER A 60 14.37 -4.90 3.28
N LYS A 61 13.22 -4.95 3.95
CA LYS A 61 12.58 -6.17 4.45
C LYS A 61 11.22 -6.45 3.84
N ILE A 62 10.87 -5.77 2.76
CA ILE A 62 9.64 -6.02 2.01
C ILE A 62 9.96 -6.58 0.63
N SER A 63 9.07 -7.41 0.11
CA SER A 63 9.17 -7.98 -1.23
C SER A 63 7.98 -7.51 -2.06
N LEU A 64 8.22 -7.12 -3.32
CA LEU A 64 7.12 -6.85 -4.25
C LEU A 64 6.46 -8.17 -4.63
N MET A 65 5.19 -8.31 -4.28
CA MET A 65 4.40 -9.50 -4.58
C MET A 65 3.63 -9.31 -5.88
N GLU A 66 2.98 -8.17 -6.05
CA GLU A 66 2.14 -7.89 -7.22
C GLU A 66 2.13 -6.40 -7.61
N LEU A 67 1.92 -6.15 -8.90
CA LEU A 67 1.64 -4.83 -9.46
C LEU A 67 0.33 -4.90 -10.26
N THR A 68 -0.67 -4.14 -9.81
CA THR A 68 -2.00 -4.10 -10.42
C THR A 68 -2.33 -2.67 -10.85
N ASN A 69 -3.16 -2.50 -11.88
CA ASN A 69 -3.68 -1.19 -12.23
C ASN A 69 -5.01 -0.94 -11.50
N THR A 70 -5.11 0.22 -10.85
CA THR A 70 -6.34 0.67 -10.19
C THR A 70 -6.81 1.96 -10.84
N HIS A 71 -8.12 2.18 -10.87
CA HIS A 71 -8.71 3.43 -11.29
C HIS A 71 -9.20 4.19 -10.06
N ILE A 72 -8.56 5.32 -9.80
CA ILE A 72 -8.92 6.24 -8.72
C ILE A 72 -9.40 7.52 -9.38
N ASN A 73 -10.67 7.89 -9.21
CA ASN A 73 -11.24 9.11 -9.80
C ASN A 73 -10.96 9.24 -11.32
N GLN A 74 -11.14 8.15 -12.08
CA GLN A 74 -10.88 8.07 -13.54
C GLN A 74 -9.40 8.17 -13.95
N GLU A 75 -8.47 8.11 -13.00
CA GLU A 75 -7.03 8.08 -13.24
C GLU A 75 -6.46 6.67 -13.05
N ASN A 76 -5.64 6.20 -13.99
CA ASN A 76 -4.97 4.89 -13.91
C ASN A 76 -3.79 4.99 -12.94
N VAL A 77 -4.02 4.61 -11.68
CA VAL A 77 -3.01 4.60 -10.63
C VAL A 77 -2.45 3.18 -10.48
N PRO A 78 -1.14 2.96 -10.67
CA PRO A 78 -0.53 1.68 -10.37
C PRO A 78 -0.56 1.42 -8.86
N LEU A 79 -0.98 0.22 -8.47
CA LEU A 79 -0.97 -0.27 -7.09
C LEU A 79 0.13 -1.32 -6.94
N PHE A 80 1.10 -1.01 -6.07
CA PHE A 80 2.13 -1.96 -5.66
C PHE A 80 1.71 -2.68 -4.38
N VAL A 81 1.67 -4.00 -4.43
CA VAL A 81 1.37 -4.85 -3.28
C VAL A 81 2.66 -5.51 -2.82
N PHE A 82 3.11 -5.16 -1.63
CA PHE A 82 4.28 -5.77 -1.01
C PHE A 82 3.87 -6.79 0.05
N GLU A 83 4.82 -7.60 0.47
CA GLU A 83 4.68 -8.47 1.64
C GLU A 83 5.88 -8.37 2.58
N THR A 84 5.65 -8.63 3.86
CA THR A 84 6.68 -8.72 4.89
C THR A 84 6.20 -9.52 6.10
N GLU A 85 7.14 -9.87 6.98
CA GLU A 85 6.86 -10.57 8.24
C GLU A 85 6.79 -9.56 9.38
N GLN A 86 5.92 -9.79 10.37
CA GLN A 86 5.77 -8.92 11.54
C GLN A 86 7.10 -8.58 12.21
N LYS A 87 7.94 -9.59 12.45
CA LYS A 87 9.27 -9.43 13.09
C LYS A 87 10.24 -8.50 12.33
N ASN A 88 9.96 -8.20 11.07
CA ASN A 88 10.81 -7.37 10.23
C ASN A 88 10.43 -5.89 10.28
N GLN A 89 9.28 -5.54 10.85
CA GLN A 89 8.75 -4.19 10.88
C GLN A 89 8.63 -3.67 12.31
N ARG A 90 8.61 -2.34 12.42
CA ARG A 90 8.29 -1.67 13.68
C ARG A 90 6.78 -1.71 13.90
N GLU A 91 6.35 -1.75 15.16
CA GLU A 91 4.94 -1.66 15.50
C GLU A 91 4.37 -0.25 15.23
N GLU A 92 5.18 0.78 15.48
CA GLU A 92 4.81 2.18 15.26
C GLU A 92 5.02 2.57 13.80
N LEU A 93 3.93 3.00 13.16
CA LEU A 93 3.89 3.51 11.79
C LEU A 93 3.88 5.05 11.78
N GLY A 94 4.01 5.63 10.59
CA GLY A 94 3.73 7.05 10.37
C GLY A 94 2.31 7.46 10.77
N GLU A 95 2.11 8.74 11.06
CA GLU A 95 0.81 9.30 11.40
C GLU A 95 -0.24 8.98 10.32
N GLY A 96 -1.42 8.52 10.76
CA GLY A 96 -2.51 8.09 9.88
C GLY A 96 -2.39 6.68 9.32
N TYR A 97 -1.24 6.01 9.43
CA TYR A 97 -1.06 4.66 8.90
C TYR A 97 -1.30 3.58 9.94
N ILE A 98 -2.04 2.55 9.54
CA ILE A 98 -2.43 1.46 10.43
C ILE A 98 -2.39 0.09 9.72
N TRP A 99 -2.23 -0.95 10.52
CA TRP A 99 -2.37 -2.34 10.09
C TRP A 99 -3.81 -2.80 10.30
N GLU A 100 -4.49 -3.11 9.20
CA GLU A 100 -5.91 -3.49 9.22
C GLU A 100 -6.17 -4.91 8.76
N GLU A 101 -7.31 -5.45 9.17
CA GLU A 101 -7.71 -6.82 8.85
C GLU A 101 -8.06 -6.98 7.36
N PRO A 102 -7.97 -8.20 6.78
CA PRO A 102 -8.25 -8.45 5.37
C PRO A 102 -9.66 -8.00 4.92
N GLY A 103 -10.64 -7.98 5.83
CA GLY A 103 -11.99 -7.49 5.56
C GLY A 103 -12.05 -5.98 5.27
N GLN A 104 -11.26 -5.19 5.98
CA GLN A 104 -11.17 -3.75 5.74
C GLN A 104 -10.44 -3.47 4.43
N MET A 105 -9.36 -4.20 4.16
CA MET A 105 -8.63 -4.13 2.90
C MET A 105 -9.51 -4.43 1.67
N ARG A 106 -10.41 -5.43 1.77
CA ARG A 106 -11.42 -5.70 0.74
C ARG A 106 -12.39 -4.54 0.54
N SER A 107 -12.75 -3.83 1.62
CA SER A 107 -13.59 -2.65 1.54
C SER A 107 -12.87 -1.51 0.83
N VAL A 108 -11.58 -1.29 1.15
CA VAL A 108 -10.71 -0.33 0.45
C VAL A 108 -10.67 -0.64 -1.04
N LEU A 109 -10.35 -1.88 -1.44
CA LEU A 109 -10.38 -2.31 -2.85
C LEU A 109 -11.74 -2.07 -3.52
N GLY A 110 -12.84 -2.30 -2.81
CA GLY A 110 -14.19 -2.08 -3.33
C GLY A 110 -14.54 -0.60 -3.56
N THR A 111 -13.79 0.34 -2.98
CA THR A 111 -13.95 1.78 -3.27
C THR A 111 -13.25 2.21 -4.56
N TYR A 112 -12.40 1.35 -5.14
CA TYR A 112 -11.66 1.63 -6.37
C TYR A 112 -12.13 0.72 -7.52
N GLU A 113 -12.09 1.23 -8.75
CA GLU A 113 -12.29 0.42 -9.95
C GLU A 113 -10.97 -0.31 -10.24
N VAL A 114 -10.79 -1.53 -9.73
CA VAL A 114 -9.56 -2.30 -9.93
C VAL A 114 -9.71 -3.24 -11.13
N GLU A 115 -8.85 -3.10 -12.15
CA GLU A 115 -8.78 -4.04 -13.28
C GLU A 115 -8.07 -5.33 -12.82
N GLY A 116 -8.84 -6.20 -12.15
CA GLY A 116 -8.37 -7.45 -11.56
C GLY A 116 -8.10 -7.29 -10.06
N VAL A 117 -9.04 -7.76 -9.23
CA VAL A 117 -8.85 -7.77 -7.76
C VAL A 117 -7.68 -8.71 -7.45
N PRO A 118 -6.63 -8.26 -6.75
CA PRO A 118 -5.52 -9.14 -6.44
C PRO A 118 -6.00 -10.28 -5.53
N PHE A 119 -5.53 -11.50 -5.80
CA PHE A 119 -5.86 -12.69 -5.02
C PHE A 119 -4.81 -12.89 -3.92
N PHE A 120 -5.16 -12.55 -2.68
CA PHE A 120 -4.29 -12.73 -1.51
C PHE A 120 -4.90 -13.52 -0.36
#